data_AF-X1PJ08-F1
#
_entry.id   AF-X1PJ08-F1
#
_cell.length_a   1.000
_cell.length_b   1.000
_cell.length_c   1.000
_cell.angle_alpha   90.00
_cell.angle_beta   90.00
_cell.angle_gamma   90.00
#
_symmetry.space_group_name_H-M   'P 1'
#
loop_
_entity.id
_entity.type
_entity.pdbx_description
1 polymer ?
#
loop_
_entity_poly.entity_id
_entity_poly.type
_entity_poly.pdbx_seq_one_letter_code
_entity_poly.pdbx_strand_id
1 'polypeptide(L)' 'PDGLFISEEEIRDYMKKHPMPEDPEYSPEDLIKDITDSTGFLSLSDEMKPETREYVAELIGALMEHESANNG' A
#
# COMPACT_ATOMS: atom_id res chain seq x y z
N PRO A 1 -9.90 -10.05 14.42
CA PRO A 1 -8.95 -8.91 14.33
C PRO A 1 -8.44 -8.89 12.90
N ASP A 2 -9.10 -8.06 12.10
CA ASP A 2 -9.05 -8.16 10.65
C ASP A 2 -7.93 -7.23 10.18
N GLY A 3 -6.69 -7.74 10.27
CA GLY A 3 -5.54 -7.07 9.67
C GLY A 3 -5.66 -7.09 8.14
N LEU A 4 -4.97 -6.17 7.48
CA LEU A 4 -4.75 -6.27 6.04
C LEU A 4 -3.87 -7.49 5.80
N PHE A 5 -4.44 -8.64 5.41
CA PHE A 5 -3.68 -9.85 5.06
C PHE A 5 -3.04 -9.71 3.66
N ILE A 6 -2.46 -8.55 3.38
CA ILE A 6 -1.81 -8.25 2.11
C ILE A 6 -0.37 -8.74 2.19
N SER A 7 0.02 -9.62 1.26
CA SER A 7 1.39 -10.11 1.18
C SER A 7 2.33 -9.11 0.51
N GLU A 8 3.61 -9.14 0.88
CA GLU A 8 4.65 -8.37 0.19
C GLU A 8 4.67 -8.65 -1.32
N GLU A 9 4.40 -9.89 -1.73
CA GLU A 9 4.35 -10.29 -3.14
C GLU A 9 3.28 -9.51 -3.91
N GLU A 10 2.07 -9.39 -3.36
CA GLU A 10 0.97 -8.64 -3.98
C GLU A 10 1.28 -7.15 -4.10
N ILE A 11 1.90 -6.56 -3.07
CA ILE A 11 2.35 -5.17 -3.09
C ILE A 11 3.38 -4.98 -4.21
N ARG A 12 4.40 -5.82 -4.26
CA ARG A 12 5.45 -5.73 -5.29
C ARG A 12 4.91 -5.95 -6.70
N ASP A 13 3.93 -6.84 -6.88
CA ASP A 13 3.29 -7.06 -8.18
C ASP A 13 2.42 -5.90 -8.63
N TYR A 14 1.72 -5.23 -7.69
CA TYR A 14 1.03 -3.98 -7.98
C TYR A 14 2.05 -2.90 -8.42
N MET A 15 3.14 -2.72 -7.67
CA MET A 15 4.17 -1.71 -7.95
C MET A 15 4.86 -1.91 -9.31
N LYS A 16 4.99 -3.15 -9.80
CA LYS A 16 5.53 -3.42 -11.15
C LYS A 16 4.62 -2.86 -12.26
N LYS A 17 3.30 -2.88 -12.06
CA LYS A 17 2.30 -2.40 -13.04
C LYS A 17 2.02 -0.90 -12.86
N HIS A 18 2.10 -0.43 -11.63
CA HIS A 18 1.85 0.94 -11.21
C HIS A 18 3.09 1.43 -10.44
N PRO A 19 4.13 1.93 -11.11
CA PRO A 19 5.35 2.35 -10.42
C PRO A 19 5.04 3.51 -9.47
N MET A 20 5.56 3.40 -8.25
CA MET A 20 5.43 4.41 -7.22
C MET A 20 6.12 5.72 -7.65
N PRO A 21 5.51 6.89 -7.40
CA PRO A 21 6.18 8.17 -7.65
C PRO A 21 7.43 8.33 -6.79
N GLU A 22 8.41 9.08 -7.28
CA GLU A 22 9.62 9.39 -6.50
C GLU A 22 9.29 10.37 -5.37
N ASP A 23 9.60 9.98 -4.14
CA ASP A 23 9.43 10.79 -2.94
C ASP A 23 10.72 10.74 -2.09
N PRO A 24 11.29 11.90 -1.71
CA PRO A 24 12.48 11.93 -0.84
C PRO A 24 12.21 11.42 0.57
N GLU A 25 10.96 11.50 1.05
CA GLU A 25 10.58 11.17 2.42
C GLU A 25 9.93 9.78 2.53
N TYR A 26 9.69 9.09 1.41
CA TYR A 26 8.99 7.81 1.43
C TYR A 26 9.42 6.88 0.30
N SER A 27 9.98 5.73 0.67
CA SER A 27 10.49 4.74 -0.29
C SER A 27 9.53 3.58 -0.53
N PRO A 28 9.71 2.83 -1.62
CA PRO A 28 9.06 1.54 -1.84
C PRO A 28 9.13 0.56 -0.66
N GLU A 29 10.25 0.55 0.06
CA GLU A 29 10.44 -0.39 1.16
C GLU A 29 9.74 0.09 2.44
N ASP A 30 9.58 1.41 2.62
CA ASP A 30 8.75 1.97 3.70
C ASP A 30 7.28 1.59 3.50
N LEU A 31 6.78 1.69 2.25
CA LEU A 31 5.44 1.26 1.87
C LEU A 31 5.17 -0.21 2.19
N ILE A 32 6.07 -1.10 1.74
CA ILE A 32 5.92 -2.54 1.97
C ILE A 32 5.85 -2.81 3.47
N LYS A 33 6.80 -2.25 4.23
CA LYS A 33 6.86 -2.42 5.67
C LYS A 33 5.60 -1.90 6.37
N ASP A 34 5.17 -0.69 6.03
CA ASP A 34 4.00 -0.08 6.66
C ASP A 34 2.75 -0.93 6.43
N ILE A 35 2.56 -1.50 5.24
CA ILE A 35 1.41 -2.35 4.95
C ILE A 35 1.53 -3.72 5.63
N THR A 36 2.69 -4.38 5.54
CA THR A 36 2.86 -5.74 6.10
C THR A 36 2.92 -5.77 7.62
N ASP A 37 3.43 -4.71 8.25
CA ASP A 37 3.48 -4.59 9.72
C ASP A 37 2.21 -3.95 10.29
N SER A 38 1.33 -3.39 9.46
CA SER A 38 0.10 -2.75 9.94
C SER A 38 -0.93 -3.76 10.41
N THR A 39 -1.52 -3.47 11.57
CA THR A 39 -2.66 -4.22 12.11
C THR A 39 -4.01 -3.62 11.69
N GLY A 40 -4.09 -2.97 10.52
CA GLY A 40 -5.32 -2.39 9.96
C GLY A 40 -5.45 -0.86 10.06
N PHE A 41 -4.37 -0.15 10.39
CA PHE A 41 -4.31 1.31 10.34
C PHE A 41 -2.95 1.77 9.83
N LEU A 42 -2.95 2.67 8.84
CA LEU A 42 -1.75 3.25 8.25
C LEU A 42 -1.81 4.77 8.43
N SER A 43 -0.76 5.36 9.00
CA SER A 43 -0.64 6.82 9.13
C SER A 43 0.51 7.30 8.27
N LEU A 44 0.19 8.04 7.22
CA LEU A 44 1.19 8.62 6.32
C LEU A 44 1.65 9.98 6.84
N SER A 45 2.92 10.32 6.61
CA SER A 45 3.48 11.62 6.98
C SER A 45 2.93 12.73 6.08
N ASP A 46 2.69 13.91 6.64
CA ASP A 46 2.30 15.10 5.87
C ASP A 46 3.44 15.68 5.03
N GLU A 47 4.69 15.30 5.33
CA GLU A 47 5.88 15.70 4.59
C GLU A 47 6.00 14.95 3.24
N MET A 48 5.27 13.84 3.10
CA MET A 48 5.15 13.13 1.82
C MET A 48 4.43 13.97 0.78
N LYS A 49 4.86 13.82 -0.47
CA LYS A 49 4.18 14.44 -1.59
C LYS A 49 2.73 13.96 -1.65
N PRO A 50 1.80 14.83 -2.09
CA PRO A 50 0.41 14.45 -2.27
C PRO A 50 0.24 13.24 -3.20
N GLU A 51 0.99 13.18 -4.31
CA GLU A 51 0.92 12.05 -5.25
C GLU A 51 1.31 10.71 -4.62
N THR A 52 2.25 10.71 -3.68
CA THR A 52 2.68 9.50 -2.96
C THR A 52 1.58 9.03 -2.02
N ARG A 53 0.92 9.94 -1.31
CA ARG A 53 -0.21 9.61 -0.43
C ARG A 53 -1.41 9.07 -1.20
N GLU A 54 -1.72 9.69 -2.33
CA GLU A 54 -2.76 9.21 -3.24
C GLU A 54 -2.43 7.81 -3.76
N TYR A 55 -1.18 7.58 -4.18
CA TYR A 55 -0.71 6.27 -4.63
C TYR A 55 -0.90 5.19 -3.57
N VAL A 56 -0.52 5.45 -2.31
CA VAL A 56 -0.70 4.47 -1.22
C VAL A 56 -2.18 4.18 -0.98
N ALA A 57 -3.04 5.18 -1.02
CA ALA A 57 -4.48 5.00 -0.86
C ALA A 57 -5.08 4.16 -2.01
N GLU A 58 -4.69 4.42 -3.25
CA GLU A 58 -5.12 3.64 -4.42
C GLU A 58 -4.64 2.18 -4.35
N LEU A 59 -3.40 1.96 -3.94
CA LEU A 59 -2.83 0.62 -3.76
C LEU A 59 -3.62 -0.16 -2.71
N ILE A 60 -3.86 0.42 -1.53
CA ILE A 60 -4.63 -0.25 -0.46
C ILE A 60 -6.05 -0.55 -0.96
N GLY A 61 -6.71 0.41 -1.61
CA GLY A 61 -8.04 0.21 -2.19
C GLY A 61 -8.07 -0.95 -3.19
N ALA A 62 -7.13 -0.97 -4.13
CA ALA A 62 -7.04 -2.01 -5.15
C ALA A 62 -6.80 -3.41 -4.56
N LEU A 63 -5.95 -3.52 -3.53
CA LEU A 63 -5.65 -4.79 -2.88
C LEU A 63 -6.82 -5.28 -2.00
N MET A 64 -7.53 -4.39 -1.32
CA MET A 64 -8.73 -4.73 -0.53
C MET A 64 -9.93 -5.15 -1.41
N GLU A 65 -10.12 -4.52 -2.57
CA GLU A 65 -11.16 -4.93 -3.51
C GLU A 65 -10.89 -6.33 -4.09
N HIS A 66 -9.62 -6.71 -4.22
CA HIS A 66 -9.22 -8.03 -4.72
C HIS A 66 -9.54 -9.18 -3.73
N GLU A 67 -9.43 -8.95 -2.42
CA GLU A 67 -9.87 -9.93 -1.40
C GLU A 67 -11.38 -10.14 -1.36
N SER A 68 -12.16 -9.11 -1.72
CA SER A 68 -13.62 -9.17 -1.76
C SER A 68 -14.14 -9.99 -2.95
N ALA A 69 -13.37 -10.06 -4.04
CA ALA A 69 -13.73 -10.79 -5.25
C ALA A 69 -13.35 -12.29 -5.22
N ASN A 70 -12.37 -12.68 -4.41
CA ASN A 70 -11.89 -14.08 -4.31
C ASN A 70 -12.56 -14.89 -3.19
N ASN A 71 -13.37 -14.26 -2.32
CA ASN A 71 -14.14 -14.91 -1.26
C ASN A 71 -15.65 -15.06 -1.60
N GLY A 72 -16.03 -14.91 -2.87
CA GLY A 72 -17.40 -15.03 -3.38
C GLY A 72 -17.69 -16.36 -4.08
#